data_AF-A0A7C6DP34-F1
#
_entry.id   AF-A0A7C6DP34-F1
#
_cell.length_a   1.000
_cell.length_b   1.000
_cell.length_c   1.000
_cell.angle_alpha   90.00
_cell.angle_beta   90.00
_cell.angle_gamma   90.00
#
_symmetry.space_group_name_H-M   'P 1'
#
loop_
_entity.id
_entity.type
_entity.pdbx_description
1 polymer ?
#
loop_
_entity_poly.entity_id
_entity_poly.type
_entity_poly.pdbx_seq_one_letter_code
_entity_poly.pdbx_strand_id
1 'polypeptide(L)'
;MITTASAAIGLARRLEEESAGFYQALSKHYPEHAATLAAFASDNRKNVQQIERAYYGVISDALEGCFAFNLDEAAWEIDFSHSSGQSVAQALARAMELEVKIIDFYTLAAQQSKGLMADVPRAFLAIARRHEDRLTKIQRLVGG
;
A
#
# COMPACT_ATOMS: atom_id res chain seq x y z
N MET A 1 -8.55 -5.25 15.96
CA MET A 1 -8.76 -3.79 15.85
C MET A 1 -7.46 -3.10 16.15
N ILE A 2 -6.99 -2.28 15.21
CA ILE A 2 -5.77 -1.50 15.30
C ILE A 2 -6.13 -0.10 15.80
N THR A 3 -5.61 0.25 16.97
CA THR A 3 -5.84 1.56 17.60
C THR A 3 -4.57 2.39 17.72
N THR A 4 -3.40 1.73 17.69
CA THR A 4 -2.11 2.39 17.86
C THR A 4 -1.49 2.78 16.53
N ALA A 5 -0.72 3.87 16.54
CA ALA A 5 0.06 4.32 15.40
C ALA A 5 1.10 3.27 14.99
N SER A 6 1.79 2.66 15.95
CA SER A 6 2.75 1.58 15.67
C SER A 6 2.12 0.41 14.90
N ALA A 7 0.90 0.00 15.28
CA ALA A 7 0.20 -1.09 14.62
C ALA A 7 -0.32 -0.69 13.23
N ALA A 8 -0.82 0.54 13.08
CA ALA A 8 -1.23 1.07 11.77
C ALA A 8 -0.05 1.16 10.79
N ILE A 9 1.11 1.62 11.26
CA ILE A 9 2.35 1.66 10.48
C ILE A 9 2.84 0.24 10.17
N GLY A 10 2.73 -0.69 11.11
CA GLY A 10 3.04 -2.11 10.91
C GLY A 10 2.20 -2.74 9.81
N LEU A 11 0.88 -2.47 9.81
CA LEU A 11 -0.03 -2.92 8.76
C LEU A 11 0.31 -2.28 7.40
N ALA A 12 0.56 -0.96 7.38
CA ALA A 12 0.97 -0.26 6.16
C ALA A 12 2.23 -0.87 5.54
N ARG A 13 3.26 -1.12 6.36
CA ARG A 13 4.49 -1.80 5.93
C ARG A 13 4.20 -3.18 5.36
N ARG A 14 3.40 -3.99 6.06
CA ARG A 14 3.04 -5.35 5.59
C ARG A 14 2.37 -5.30 4.22
N LEU A 15 1.37 -4.43 4.04
CA LEU A 15 0.66 -4.28 2.76
C LEU A 15 1.61 -3.88 1.63
N GLU A 16 2.56 -2.98 1.90
CA GLU A 16 3.55 -2.54 0.91
C GLU A 16 4.58 -3.63 0.58
N GLU A 17 5.06 -4.37 1.57
CA GLU A 17 6.02 -5.47 1.37
C GLU A 17 5.39 -6.64 0.60
N GLU A 18 4.16 -7.03 0.97
CA GLU A 18 3.42 -8.09 0.28
C GLU A 18 3.05 -7.64 -1.15
N SER A 19 2.62 -6.40 -1.34
CA SER A 19 2.39 -5.80 -2.66
C SER A 19 3.67 -5.76 -3.51
N ALA A 20 4.81 -5.41 -2.91
CA ALA A 20 6.10 -5.46 -3.61
C ALA A 20 6.46 -6.88 -4.04
N GLY A 21 6.22 -7.88 -3.18
CA GLY A 21 6.41 -9.30 -3.49
C GLY A 21 5.52 -9.75 -4.65
N PHE A 22 4.24 -9.37 -4.63
CA PHE A 22 3.29 -9.64 -5.70
C PHE A 22 3.77 -9.07 -7.04
N TYR A 23 4.10 -7.79 -7.11
CA TYR A 23 4.58 -7.17 -8.35
C TYR A 23 5.91 -7.72 -8.84
N GLN A 24 6.81 -8.08 -7.92
CA GLN A 24 8.07 -8.75 -8.24
C GLN A 24 7.86 -10.15 -8.82
N ALA A 25 6.82 -10.86 -8.38
CA ALA A 25 6.44 -12.15 -8.95
C ALA A 25 5.86 -11.95 -10.36
N LEU A 26 4.89 -11.03 -10.50
CA LEU A 26 4.31 -10.70 -11.81
C LEU A 26 5.36 -10.29 -12.83
N SER A 27 6.36 -9.49 -12.45
CA SER A 27 7.43 -9.07 -13.36
C SER A 27 8.25 -10.22 -13.92
N LYS A 28 8.33 -11.35 -13.21
CA LYS A 28 9.03 -12.57 -13.68
C LYS A 28 8.15 -13.40 -14.60
N HIS A 29 6.83 -13.38 -14.40
CA HIS A 29 5.87 -14.16 -15.16
C HIS A 29 5.42 -13.48 -16.46
N TYR A 30 5.48 -12.15 -16.52
CA TYR A 30 5.04 -11.36 -17.67
C TYR A 30 6.18 -10.46 -18.20
N PRO A 31 7.12 -11.03 -18.98
CA PRO A 31 8.30 -10.31 -19.47
C PRO A 31 7.98 -9.05 -20.26
N GLU A 32 6.85 -9.01 -20.99
CA GLU A 32 6.41 -7.85 -21.77
C GLU A 32 6.16 -6.60 -20.91
N HIS A 33 5.89 -6.78 -19.61
CA HIS A 33 5.62 -5.70 -18.67
C HIS A 33 6.59 -5.68 -17.48
N ALA A 34 7.65 -6.50 -17.53
CA ALA A 34 8.57 -6.72 -16.42
C ALA A 34 9.16 -5.43 -15.85
N ALA A 35 9.58 -4.49 -16.71
CA ALA A 35 10.16 -3.22 -16.26
C ALA A 35 9.16 -2.38 -15.46
N THR A 36 7.92 -2.27 -15.94
CA THR A 36 6.84 -1.54 -15.27
C THR A 36 6.46 -2.18 -13.94
N LEU A 37 6.28 -3.51 -13.93
CA LEU A 37 5.91 -4.27 -12.74
C LEU A 37 7.03 -4.24 -11.68
N ALA A 38 8.30 -4.35 -12.09
CA ALA A 38 9.43 -4.23 -11.19
C ALA A 38 9.57 -2.80 -10.61
N ALA A 39 9.22 -1.78 -11.40
CA ALA A 39 9.19 -0.41 -10.90
C ALA A 39 8.12 -0.23 -9.81
N PHE A 40 6.94 -0.86 -9.94
CA PHE A 40 5.92 -0.84 -8.89
C PHE A 40 6.45 -1.42 -7.59
N ALA A 41 7.07 -2.60 -7.64
CA ALA A 41 7.69 -3.22 -6.46
C ALA A 41 8.76 -2.33 -5.81
N SER A 42 9.55 -1.61 -6.62
CA SER A 42 10.53 -0.64 -6.11
C SER A 42 9.85 0.54 -5.40
N ASP A 43 8.75 1.06 -5.96
CA ASP A 43 8.01 2.17 -5.39
C ASP A 43 7.31 1.79 -4.07
N ASN A 44 6.75 0.57 -3.95
CA ASN A 44 6.23 0.06 -2.68
C ASN A 44 7.30 0.12 -1.57
N ARG A 45 8.54 -0.34 -1.85
CA ARG A 45 9.65 -0.27 -0.87
C ARG A 45 10.01 1.16 -0.48
N LYS A 46 9.89 2.12 -1.40
CA LYS A 46 10.08 3.55 -1.09
C LYS A 46 8.95 4.09 -0.20
N ASN A 47 7.72 3.62 -0.39
CA ASN A 47 6.59 3.98 0.45
C ASN A 47 6.80 3.51 1.90
N VAL A 48 7.31 2.28 2.10
CA VAL A 48 7.72 1.80 3.45
C VAL A 48 8.72 2.75 4.09
N GLN A 49 9.80 3.11 3.39
CA GLN A 49 10.79 4.03 3.95
C GLN A 49 10.19 5.40 4.28
N GLN A 50 9.28 5.90 3.44
CA GLN A 50 8.62 7.19 3.65
C GLN A 50 7.70 7.15 4.87
N ILE A 51 6.97 6.06 5.07
CA ILE A 51 6.02 5.93 6.17
C ILE A 51 6.71 5.80 7.51
N GLU A 52 7.80 5.01 7.56
CA GLU A 52 8.60 4.84 8.75
C GLU A 52 9.28 6.16 9.15
N ARG A 53 9.83 6.90 8.17
CA ARG A 53 10.40 8.24 8.45
C ARG A 53 9.37 9.22 8.97
N ALA A 54 8.16 9.24 8.40
CA ALA A 54 7.09 10.11 8.86
C ALA A 54 6.67 9.77 10.29
N TYR A 55 6.61 8.49 10.62
CA TYR A 55 6.26 8.00 11.95
C TYR A 55 7.35 8.28 12.99
N TYR A 56 8.59 7.85 12.75
CA TYR A 56 9.70 8.05 13.69
C TYR A 56 10.08 9.53 13.84
N GLY A 57 9.79 10.37 12.84
CA GLY A 57 10.03 11.80 12.90
C GLY A 57 9.09 12.57 13.85
N VAL A 58 7.92 12.00 14.18
CA VAL A 58 6.89 12.69 14.98
C VAL A 58 6.54 11.97 16.28
N ILE A 59 6.99 10.74 16.49
CA ILE A 59 6.67 9.99 17.71
C ILE A 59 7.55 10.42 18.88
N SER A 60 7.30 11.62 19.40
CA SER A 60 8.00 12.16 20.57
C SER A 60 7.28 11.91 21.90
N ASP A 61 5.99 11.51 21.91
CA ASP A 61 5.24 11.21 23.14
C ASP A 61 4.30 9.99 23.00
N ALA A 62 4.12 9.24 24.10
CA ALA A 62 3.46 7.92 24.16
C ALA A 62 1.93 7.97 24.09
N LEU A 63 1.33 9.15 24.33
CA LEU A 63 -0.13 9.33 24.40
C LEU A 63 -0.79 9.45 23.01
N GLU A 64 -0.13 10.14 22.06
CA GLU A 64 -0.65 10.31 20.68
C GLU A 64 -0.61 9.00 19.87
N GLY A 65 0.26 8.07 20.26
CA GLY A 65 0.42 6.78 19.60
C GLY A 65 -0.68 5.76 19.92
N CYS A 66 -1.49 5.95 20.96
CA CYS A 66 -2.36 4.88 21.48
C CYS A 66 -3.83 4.91 21.02
N PHE A 67 -4.31 6.05 20.50
CA PHE A 67 -5.73 6.26 20.14
C PHE A 67 -5.95 6.94 18.78
N ALA A 68 -4.93 6.95 17.92
CA ALA A 68 -4.98 7.64 16.63
C ALA A 68 -5.76 6.89 15.55
N PHE A 69 -6.09 5.62 15.79
CA PHE A 69 -6.67 4.75 14.79
C PHE A 69 -7.88 3.98 15.33
N ASN A 70 -8.73 3.58 14.40
CA ASN A 70 -9.83 2.65 14.55
C ASN A 70 -9.92 1.88 13.22
N LEU A 71 -8.96 0.98 12.99
CA LEU A 71 -8.88 0.17 11.79
C LEU A 71 -9.24 -1.28 12.14
N ASP A 72 -10.09 -1.90 11.33
CA ASP A 72 -10.30 -3.34 11.40
C ASP A 72 -9.24 -4.05 10.56
N GLU A 73 -8.34 -4.80 11.20
CA GLU A 73 -7.26 -5.51 10.52
C GLU A 73 -7.80 -6.55 9.53
N ALA A 74 -8.91 -7.21 9.86
CA ALA A 74 -9.55 -8.19 8.99
C ALA A 74 -10.07 -7.55 7.69
N ALA A 75 -10.47 -6.28 7.73
CA ALA A 75 -10.88 -5.54 6.54
C ALA A 75 -9.72 -5.36 5.55
N TRP A 76 -8.47 -5.45 6.01
CA TRP A 76 -7.25 -5.28 5.20
C TRP A 76 -6.50 -6.57 4.94
N GLU A 77 -7.11 -7.73 5.21
CA GLU A 77 -6.55 -9.00 4.74
C GLU A 77 -6.68 -9.07 3.22
N ILE A 78 -5.54 -9.18 2.56
CA ILE A 78 -5.43 -9.22 1.12
C ILE A 78 -4.67 -10.48 0.74
N ASP A 79 -5.25 -11.27 -0.16
CA ASP A 79 -4.53 -12.38 -0.77
C ASP A 79 -3.65 -11.85 -1.91
N PHE A 80 -2.35 -11.82 -1.65
CA PHE A 80 -1.29 -11.46 -2.62
C PHE A 80 -0.77 -12.67 -3.40
N SER A 81 -1.46 -13.82 -3.34
CA SER A 81 -1.10 -14.97 -4.16
C SER A 81 -1.37 -14.70 -5.63
N HIS A 82 -0.52 -15.30 -6.46
CA HIS A 82 -0.63 -15.31 -7.92
C HIS A 82 -0.34 -16.72 -8.39
N SER A 83 -1.07 -17.19 -9.41
CA SER A 83 -0.89 -18.53 -9.96
C SER A 83 -0.23 -18.47 -11.34
N SER A 84 0.75 -19.34 -11.58
CA SER A 84 1.52 -19.40 -12.84
C SER A 84 0.70 -19.73 -14.09
N GLY A 85 -0.59 -20.03 -13.96
CA GLY A 85 -1.52 -20.30 -15.06
C GLY A 85 -2.50 -19.16 -15.36
N GLN A 86 -2.49 -18.06 -14.59
CA GLN A 86 -3.38 -16.92 -14.85
C GLN A 86 -2.95 -16.14 -16.09
N SER A 87 -3.93 -15.68 -16.87
CA SER A 87 -3.65 -14.77 -17.98
C SER A 87 -3.17 -13.41 -17.44
N VAL A 88 -2.42 -12.66 -18.27
CA VAL A 88 -2.00 -11.29 -17.95
C VAL A 88 -3.21 -10.44 -17.52
N ALA A 89 -4.32 -10.55 -18.25
CA ALA A 89 -5.55 -9.80 -17.94
C ALA A 89 -6.12 -10.15 -16.55
N GLN A 90 -6.12 -11.44 -16.16
CA GLN A 90 -6.56 -11.86 -14.83
C GLN A 90 -5.62 -11.34 -13.74
N ALA A 91 -4.31 -11.42 -13.96
CA ALA A 91 -3.31 -10.91 -13.02
C ALA A 91 -3.40 -9.39 -12.85
N LEU A 92 -3.61 -8.64 -13.94
CA LEU A 92 -3.79 -7.19 -13.89
C LEU A 92 -5.13 -6.79 -13.27
N ALA A 93 -6.22 -7.53 -13.53
CA ALA A 93 -7.50 -7.31 -12.85
C ALA A 93 -7.34 -7.49 -11.34
N ARG A 94 -6.64 -8.55 -10.92
CA ARG A 94 -6.31 -8.76 -9.50
C ARG A 94 -5.48 -7.60 -8.96
N ALA A 95 -4.45 -7.16 -9.68
CA ALA A 95 -3.64 -6.01 -9.28
C ALA A 95 -4.50 -4.76 -9.04
N MET A 96 -5.50 -4.49 -9.89
CA MET A 96 -6.41 -3.37 -9.69
C MET A 96 -7.22 -3.47 -8.38
N GLU A 97 -7.73 -4.66 -8.05
CA GLU A 97 -8.44 -4.90 -6.78
C GLU A 97 -7.54 -4.64 -5.57
N LEU A 98 -6.28 -5.10 -5.63
CA LEU A 98 -5.28 -4.86 -4.59
C LEU A 98 -5.03 -3.35 -4.42
N GLU A 99 -4.83 -2.64 -5.52
CA GLU A 99 -4.56 -1.20 -5.50
C GLU A 99 -5.72 -0.40 -4.91
N VAL A 100 -6.97 -0.68 -5.31
CA VAL A 100 -8.15 -0.01 -4.74
C VAL A 100 -8.19 -0.21 -3.22
N LYS A 101 -7.98 -1.44 -2.75
CA LYS A 101 -8.01 -1.74 -1.32
C LYS A 101 -6.88 -1.06 -0.54
N ILE A 102 -5.69 -0.95 -1.13
CA ILE A 102 -4.56 -0.22 -0.52
C ILE A 102 -4.83 1.31 -0.48
N ILE A 103 -5.43 1.87 -1.54
CA ILE A 103 -5.85 3.29 -1.58
C ILE A 103 -6.86 3.58 -0.46
N ASP A 104 -7.87 2.71 -0.31
CA ASP A 104 -8.89 2.84 0.74
C ASP A 104 -8.27 2.79 2.13
N PHE A 105 -7.33 1.87 2.36
CA PHE A 105 -6.57 1.77 3.61
C PHE A 105 -5.85 3.08 3.93
N TYR A 106 -5.02 3.57 3.01
CA TYR A 106 -4.22 4.78 3.24
C TYR A 106 -5.10 6.02 3.41
N THR A 107 -6.20 6.10 2.66
CA THR A 107 -7.14 7.22 2.77
C THR A 107 -7.83 7.22 4.12
N LEU A 108 -8.32 6.07 4.59
CA LEU A 108 -8.96 5.95 5.90
C LEU A 108 -7.96 6.22 7.04
N ALA A 109 -6.79 5.60 6.98
CA ALA A 109 -5.75 5.77 7.98
C ALA A 109 -5.29 7.24 8.05
N ALA A 110 -5.25 7.95 6.90
CA ALA A 110 -4.93 9.36 6.86
C ALA A 110 -6.03 10.20 7.52
N GLN A 111 -7.30 9.88 7.27
CA GLN A 111 -8.42 10.58 7.89
C GLN A 111 -8.40 10.47 9.42
N GLN A 112 -8.10 9.28 9.95
CA GLN A 112 -8.10 9.02 11.39
C GLN A 112 -6.90 9.68 12.10
N SER A 113 -5.74 9.77 11.45
CA SER A 113 -4.52 10.33 12.04
C SER A 113 -4.38 11.87 11.95
N LYS A 114 -5.32 12.57 11.28
CA LYS A 114 -5.25 14.05 11.06
C LYS A 114 -5.08 14.87 12.34
N GLY A 115 -5.72 14.45 13.43
CA GLY A 115 -5.79 15.24 14.67
C GLY A 115 -4.57 15.13 15.58
N LEU A 116 -3.65 14.20 15.31
CA LEU A 116 -2.62 13.80 16.28
C LEU A 116 -1.20 13.92 15.73
N MET A 117 -0.97 13.65 14.44
CA MET A 117 0.40 13.57 13.92
C MET A 117 0.50 14.16 12.52
N ALA A 118 0.63 15.49 12.35
CA ALA A 118 0.45 16.17 11.06
C ALA A 118 1.23 15.58 9.85
N ASP A 119 2.40 14.97 10.05
CA ASP A 119 3.22 14.41 8.97
C ASP A 119 2.83 12.99 8.54
N VAL A 120 2.24 12.20 9.44
CA VAL A 120 1.73 10.85 9.14
C VAL A 120 0.58 10.84 8.12
N PRO A 121 -0.53 11.60 8.28
CA PRO A 121 -1.62 11.63 7.31
C PRO A 121 -1.18 12.25 5.99
N ARG A 122 -0.21 13.18 6.00
CA ARG A 122 0.39 13.71 4.77
C ARG A 122 1.14 12.62 4.01
N ALA A 123 1.95 11.83 4.70
CA ALA A 123 2.65 10.70 4.11
C ALA A 123 1.66 9.65 3.55
N PHE A 124 0.62 9.31 4.32
CA PHE A 124 -0.41 8.35 3.88
C PHE A 124 -1.15 8.85 2.63
N LEU A 125 -1.59 10.12 2.58
CA LEU A 125 -2.24 10.68 1.39
C LEU A 125 -1.30 10.74 0.18
N ALA A 126 -0.02 11.05 0.39
CA ALA A 126 0.96 11.03 -0.68
C ALA A 126 1.16 9.62 -1.24
N ILE A 127 1.14 8.60 -0.39
CA ILE A 127 1.23 7.19 -0.80
C ILE A 127 -0.06 6.77 -1.51
N ALA A 128 -1.25 7.09 -0.99
CA ALA A 128 -2.53 6.81 -1.65
C ALA A 128 -2.55 7.33 -3.11
N ARG A 129 -2.09 8.57 -3.32
CA ARG A 129 -1.98 9.14 -4.68
C ARG A 129 -1.04 8.35 -5.60
N ARG A 130 0.06 7.80 -5.08
CA ARG A 130 0.96 6.95 -5.90
C ARG A 130 0.28 5.64 -6.29
N HIS A 131 -0.55 5.09 -5.42
CA HIS A 131 -1.37 3.92 -5.76
C HIS A 131 -2.47 4.26 -6.78
N GLU A 132 -3.10 5.44 -6.69
CA GLU A 132 -4.03 5.93 -7.72
C GLU A 132 -3.36 6.08 -9.10
N ASP A 133 -2.15 6.65 -9.12
CA ASP A 133 -1.34 6.76 -10.34
C ASP A 133 -0.98 5.37 -10.89
N ARG A 134 -0.67 4.41 -10.01
CA ARG A 134 -0.37 3.03 -10.40
C ARG A 134 -1.61 2.32 -10.94
N LEU A 135 -2.76 2.47 -10.29
CA LEU A 135 -4.03 1.93 -10.76
C LEU A 135 -4.34 2.42 -12.17
N THR A 136 -4.15 3.72 -12.44
CA THR A 136 -4.30 4.30 -13.78
C THR A 136 -3.35 3.67 -14.79
N LYS A 137 -2.09 3.41 -14.40
CA LYS A 137 -1.12 2.71 -15.27
C LYS A 137 -1.55 1.27 -15.55
N ILE A 138 -2.06 0.53 -14.56
CA ILE A 138 -2.54 -0.84 -14.73
C ILE A 138 -3.75 -0.87 -15.68
N GLN A 139 -4.70 0.05 -15.51
CA GLN A 139 -5.86 0.17 -16.41
C GLN A 139 -5.44 0.37 -17.87
N ARG A 140 -4.38 1.15 -18.12
CA ARG A 140 -3.83 1.32 -19.47
C ARG A 140 -3.18 0.07 -20.02
N LEU A 141 -2.60 -0.79 -19.18
CA LEU A 141 -2.05 -2.09 -19.59
C LEU A 141 -3.15 -3.09 -19.95
N VAL A 142 -4.33 -3.01 -19.33
CA VAL A 142 -5.47 -3.90 -19.62
C VAL A 142 -6.18 -3.51 -20.92
N GLY A 143 -6.25 -2.22 -21.24
CA GLY A 143 -6.93 -1.70 -22.44
C GLY A 143 -6.03 -1.50 -23.67
N GLY A 144 -4.75 -1.90 -23.57
CA GLY A 144 -3.74 -1.75 -24.63
C GLY A 144 -3.52 -3.01 -25.44
#